data_AF-W0J5F1-F1
#
_entry.id   AF-W0J5F1-F1
#
_cell.length_a   1.000
_cell.length_b   1.000
_cell.length_c   1.000
_cell.angle_alpha   90.00
_cell.angle_beta   90.00
_cell.angle_gamma   90.00
#
_symmetry.space_group_name_H-M   'P 1'
#
loop_
_entity.id
_entity.type
_entity.pdbx_description
1 polymer ?
#
loop_
_entity_poly.entity_id
_entity_poly.type
_entity_poly.pdbx_seq_one_letter_code
_entity_poly.pdbx_strand_id
1 'polypeptide(L)'
;MNKLLKFAFISLFAAGLPAGALFAHNGEDHGKTGTPSAGQGSATVSRADYPLETCVVSGDKLEGGDMGEPIDYIHKEKGKPDRLVRLCCKSCIRDFRKDPDKYLKQIDEAAAAKAQSAGGHDAHHH
;
A
#
# COMPACT_ATOMS: atom_id res chain seq x y z
N MET A 1 -30.86 10.95 -12.22
CA MET A 1 -31.48 10.96 -13.56
C MET A 1 -31.08 12.26 -14.23
N ASN A 2 -30.11 12.25 -15.14
CA ASN A 2 -29.95 13.28 -16.17
C ASN A 2 -29.23 12.66 -17.37
N LYS A 3 -30.02 12.55 -18.43
CA LYS A 3 -29.77 11.93 -19.72
C LYS A 3 -28.72 12.75 -20.50
N LEU A 4 -27.73 12.07 -21.08
CA LEU A 4 -27.68 11.78 -22.52
C LEU A 4 -27.18 12.95 -23.38
N LEU A 5 -25.86 13.00 -23.58
CA LEU A 5 -25.21 13.71 -24.69
C LEU A 5 -24.11 12.76 -25.21
N LYS A 6 -24.43 11.72 -25.99
CA LYS A 6 -24.43 11.76 -27.46
C LYS A 6 -23.25 12.56 -28.05
N PHE A 7 -22.05 12.01 -27.91
CA PHE A 7 -20.97 12.26 -28.86
C PHE A 7 -20.58 10.95 -29.52
N ALA A 8 -21.33 10.62 -30.57
CA ALA A 8 -20.87 9.72 -31.60
C ALA A 8 -19.76 10.45 -32.37
N PHE A 9 -18.50 10.14 -32.06
CA PHE A 9 -17.40 10.39 -32.98
C PHE A 9 -16.91 9.05 -33.52
N ILE A 10 -17.59 8.64 -34.58
CA ILE A 10 -17.10 7.66 -35.54
C ILE A 10 -15.91 8.33 -36.21
N SER A 11 -14.70 7.87 -35.93
CA SER A 11 -13.56 8.06 -36.82
C SER A 11 -12.84 6.74 -36.98
N LEU A 12 -13.29 6.08 -38.05
CA LEU A 12 -12.58 5.13 -38.88
C LEU A 12 -11.13 5.56 -39.08
N PHE A 13 -10.18 4.88 -38.44
CA PHE A 13 -8.80 4.83 -38.92
C PHE A 13 -8.48 3.39 -39.30
N ALA A 14 -8.47 3.19 -40.61
CA ALA A 14 -8.14 1.96 -41.30
C ALA A 14 -6.63 1.67 -41.23
N ALA A 15 -6.33 0.38 -41.08
CA ALA A 15 -5.24 -0.39 -41.69
C ALA A 15 -3.77 0.01 -41.48
N GLY A 16 -2.96 -0.96 -41.03
CA GLY A 16 -1.53 -1.03 -41.36
C GLY A 16 -0.64 -1.82 -40.39
N LEU A 17 -0.48 -3.14 -40.60
CA LEU A 17 0.70 -3.93 -40.22
C LEU A 17 1.84 -3.61 -41.22
N PRO A 18 3.16 -3.61 -40.88
CA PRO A 18 3.88 -4.83 -40.49
C PRO A 18 5.14 -4.70 -39.59
N ALA A 19 5.57 -5.86 -39.09
CA ALA A 19 6.92 -6.35 -38.78
C ALA A 19 8.09 -5.34 -38.62
N GLY A 20 8.66 -5.30 -37.41
CA GLY A 20 10.00 -4.79 -37.11
C GLY A 20 10.63 -5.64 -36.00
N ALA A 21 11.69 -6.35 -36.35
CA ALA A 21 12.43 -7.25 -35.49
C ALA A 21 13.45 -6.51 -34.60
N LEU A 22 14.00 -7.27 -33.65
CA LEU A 22 15.28 -7.06 -32.97
C LEU A 22 15.32 -6.00 -31.85
N PHE A 23 15.10 -6.44 -30.61
CA PHE A 23 15.98 -6.03 -29.53
C PHE A 23 16.54 -7.28 -28.83
N ALA A 24 17.82 -7.53 -29.13
CA ALA A 24 18.67 -8.41 -28.38
C ALA A 24 18.90 -7.81 -26.99
N HIS A 25 18.54 -8.54 -25.94
CA HIS A 25 19.01 -8.28 -24.58
C HIS A 25 19.86 -9.47 -24.14
N ASN A 26 21.15 -9.41 -24.45
CA ASN A 26 22.17 -10.07 -23.63
C ASN A 26 22.31 -9.23 -22.36
N GLY A 27 22.10 -9.85 -21.22
CA GLY A 27 22.15 -9.24 -19.89
C GLY A 27 22.04 -10.33 -18.83
N GLU A 28 23.10 -11.13 -18.75
CA GLU A 28 23.42 -11.92 -17.56
C GLU A 28 23.98 -10.98 -16.50
N ASP A 29 23.15 -10.62 -15.51
CA ASP A 29 23.47 -10.32 -14.11
C ASP A 29 22.18 -9.77 -13.45
N HIS A 30 21.79 -9.98 -12.19
CA HIS A 30 22.39 -10.57 -11.01
C HIS A 30 21.31 -11.31 -10.22
N GLY A 31 21.74 -12.35 -9.49
CA GLY A 31 20.90 -13.09 -8.57
C GLY A 31 20.30 -12.22 -7.45
N LYS A 32 19.00 -12.45 -7.23
CA LYS A 32 18.37 -12.58 -5.90
C LYS A 32 16.92 -13.02 -6.14
N THR A 33 16.71 -14.30 -6.40
CA THR A 33 15.40 -14.94 -6.18
C THR A 33 15.22 -15.16 -4.68
N GLY A 34 15.10 -14.05 -3.95
CA GLY A 34 14.32 -14.02 -2.73
C GLY A 34 12.87 -13.92 -3.17
N THR A 35 12.20 -15.07 -3.26
CA THR A 35 10.75 -15.19 -3.45
C THR A 35 10.00 -14.22 -2.52
N PRO A 36 9.29 -13.20 -3.03
CA PRO A 36 8.27 -12.54 -2.22
C PRO A 36 7.10 -13.50 -2.07
N SER A 37 7.05 -14.18 -0.92
CA SER A 37 5.90 -14.96 -0.51
C SER A 37 4.72 -14.01 -0.25
N ALA A 38 3.60 -14.34 -0.89
CA ALA A 38 2.21 -14.07 -0.51
C ALA A 38 1.78 -12.63 -0.19
N GLY A 39 0.91 -12.10 -1.05
CA GLY A 39 -0.11 -11.13 -0.61
C GLY A 39 -0.22 -9.82 -1.39
N GLN A 40 -0.15 -9.84 -2.72
CA GLN A 40 -0.45 -8.64 -3.52
C GLN A 40 -1.97 -8.47 -3.70
N GLY A 41 -2.64 -8.08 -2.63
CA GLY A 41 -3.95 -7.45 -2.69
C GLY A 41 -3.75 -5.95 -2.87
N SER A 42 -4.06 -5.44 -4.06
CA SER A 42 -4.07 -4.02 -4.40
C SER A 42 -4.99 -3.25 -3.43
N ALA A 43 -4.40 -2.63 -2.42
CA ALA A 43 -4.96 -1.50 -1.70
C ALA A 43 -4.00 -0.35 -1.94
N THR A 44 -4.51 0.81 -2.35
CA THR A 44 -3.74 2.02 -2.68
C THR A 44 -3.00 2.66 -1.49
N VAL A 45 -2.83 1.91 -0.41
CA VAL A 45 -1.96 2.19 0.74
C VAL A 45 -1.04 1.00 0.85
N SER A 46 0.17 1.13 0.30
CA SER A 46 1.14 0.04 0.33
C SER A 46 1.66 -0.17 1.76
N ARG A 47 2.15 -1.36 2.09
CA ARG A 47 2.90 -1.60 3.33
C ARG A 47 3.99 -0.55 3.56
N ALA A 48 4.59 -0.05 2.47
CA ALA A 48 5.60 1.00 2.49
C ALA A 48 5.10 2.36 3.05
N ASP A 49 3.82 2.68 2.89
CA ASP A 49 3.25 3.99 3.24
C ASP A 49 2.67 4.04 4.66
N TYR A 50 2.67 2.91 5.38
CA TYR A 50 2.13 2.85 6.73
C TYR A 50 3.03 3.62 7.71
N PRO A 51 2.46 4.48 8.56
CA PRO A 51 3.24 5.44 9.34
C PRO A 51 3.93 4.85 10.56
N LEU A 52 3.57 3.62 10.96
CA LEU A 52 4.09 2.95 12.15
C LEU A 52 4.95 1.75 11.79
N GLU A 53 6.10 1.63 12.43
CA GLU A 53 6.95 0.43 12.39
C GLU A 53 6.65 -0.55 13.53
N THR A 54 5.74 -0.16 14.43
CA THR A 54 5.29 -0.93 15.60
C THR A 54 3.80 -1.24 15.52
N CYS A 55 3.39 -2.31 16.21
CA CYS A 55 2.01 -2.75 16.31
C CYS A 55 1.20 -1.70 17.04
N VAL A 56 0.13 -1.20 16.43
CA VAL A 56 -0.73 -0.17 17.04
C VAL A 56 -1.41 -0.63 18.33
N VAL A 57 -1.58 -1.95 18.51
CA VAL A 57 -2.24 -2.53 19.68
C VAL A 57 -1.26 -2.72 20.84
N SER A 58 -0.14 -3.41 20.58
CA SER A 58 0.80 -3.79 21.64
C SER A 58 2.03 -2.87 21.76
N GLY A 59 2.35 -2.12 20.71
CA GLY A 59 3.58 -1.33 20.63
C GLY A 59 4.83 -2.11 20.21
N ASP A 60 4.73 -3.43 20.03
CA ASP A 60 5.85 -4.28 19.61
C ASP A 60 6.28 -4.01 18.16
N LYS A 61 7.56 -4.27 17.84
CA LYS A 61 8.08 -4.07 16.49
C LYS A 61 7.44 -5.04 15.50
N LEU A 62 6.96 -4.52 14.36
CA LEU A 62 6.30 -5.32 13.33
C LEU A 62 7.32 -6.07 12.48
N GLU A 63 8.32 -5.35 11.97
CA GLU A 63 9.38 -5.93 11.15
C GLU A 63 10.51 -6.46 12.03
N GLY A 64 10.83 -7.75 11.88
CA GLY A 64 11.95 -8.38 12.61
C GLY A 64 11.74 -8.45 14.12
N GLY A 65 10.50 -8.41 14.60
CA GLY A 65 10.17 -8.64 16.01
C GLY A 65 10.06 -10.12 16.36
N ASP A 66 10.14 -10.44 17.65
CA ASP A 66 10.01 -11.81 18.18
C ASP A 66 8.62 -12.44 17.97
N MET A 67 7.63 -11.63 17.60
CA MET A 67 6.24 -12.05 17.37
C MET A 67 6.01 -12.69 15.98
N GLY A 68 7.05 -12.74 15.13
CA GLY A 68 6.99 -13.35 13.80
C GLY A 68 6.56 -12.38 12.70
N GLU A 69 5.97 -12.92 11.63
CA GLU A 69 5.56 -12.11 10.48
C GLU A 69 4.35 -11.23 10.81
N PRO A 70 4.44 -9.90 10.55
CA PRO A 70 3.33 -9.00 10.76
C PRO A 70 2.19 -9.28 9.79
N ILE A 71 0.97 -9.05 10.27
CA ILE A 71 -0.29 -9.31 9.57
C ILE A 71 -0.88 -7.97 9.14
N ASP A 72 -1.10 -7.83 7.84
CA ASP A 72 -1.83 -6.71 7.26
C ASP A 72 -3.35 -7.00 7.31
N TYR A 73 -4.08 -6.21 8.09
CA TYR A 73 -5.52 -6.29 8.24
C TYR A 73 -6.19 -5.08 7.57
N ILE A 74 -7.08 -5.33 6.60
CA ILE A 74 -7.90 -4.28 6.00
C ILE A 74 -9.20 -4.15 6.79
N HIS A 75 -9.32 -3.07 7.53
CA HIS A 75 -10.52 -2.72 8.26
C HIS A 75 -11.53 -2.04 7.33
N LYS A 76 -12.70 -2.66 7.19
CA LYS A 76 -13.80 -2.21 6.31
C LYS A 76 -15.02 -1.87 7.16
N GLU A 77 -15.42 -0.60 7.17
CA GLU A 77 -16.64 -0.15 7.83
C GLU A 77 -17.65 0.39 6.82
N LYS A 78 -18.93 0.08 7.00
CA LYS A 78 -20.00 0.60 6.13
C LYS A 78 -20.05 2.12 6.25
N GLY A 79 -19.84 2.81 5.14
CA GLY A 79 -19.85 4.27 5.08
C GLY A 79 -18.53 4.95 5.42
N LYS A 80 -17.44 4.19 5.63
CA LYS A 80 -16.09 4.73 5.81
C LYS A 80 -15.12 4.14 4.77
N PRO A 81 -13.99 4.83 4.49
CA PRO A 81 -12.95 4.28 3.63
C PRO A 81 -12.29 3.05 4.26
N ASP A 82 -11.75 2.18 3.41
CA ASP A 82 -10.92 1.05 3.84
C ASP A 82 -9.66 1.55 4.54
N ARG A 83 -9.31 0.95 5.68
CA ARG A 83 -8.13 1.32 6.46
C ARG A 83 -7.19 0.13 6.59
N LEU A 84 -5.95 0.30 6.14
CA LEU A 84 -4.88 -0.68 6.40
C LEU A 84 -4.44 -0.57 7.85
N VAL A 85 -4.37 -1.69 8.56
CA VAL A 85 -3.91 -1.80 9.94
C VAL A 85 -2.92 -2.94 10.01
N ARG A 86 -1.69 -2.68 10.45
CA ARG A 86 -0.65 -3.70 10.58
C ARG A 86 -0.45 -4.12 12.02
N LEU A 87 -0.46 -5.44 12.25
CA LEU A 87 -0.49 -6.04 13.58
C LEU A 87 0.57 -7.13 13.70
N CYS A 88 1.19 -7.29 14.88
CA CYS A 88 2.23 -8.29 15.08
C CYS A 88 1.68 -9.73 15.23
N CYS A 89 0.41 -9.90 15.62
CA CYS A 89 -0.18 -11.22 15.79
C CYS A 89 -1.72 -11.23 15.66
N LYS A 90 -2.29 -12.44 15.57
CA LYS A 90 -3.76 -12.65 15.47
C LYS A 90 -4.49 -12.21 16.74
N SER A 91 -3.86 -12.28 17.91
CA SER A 91 -4.46 -11.79 19.15
C SER A 91 -4.71 -10.29 19.08
N CYS A 92 -3.76 -9.52 18.52
CA CYS A 92 -3.92 -8.09 18.33
C CYS A 92 -5.10 -7.74 17.41
N ILE A 93 -5.47 -8.60 16.45
CA ILE A 93 -6.69 -8.38 15.62
C ILE A 93 -7.93 -8.38 16.50
N ARG A 94 -7.99 -9.28 17.50
CA ARG A 94 -9.15 -9.36 18.41
C ARG A 94 -9.26 -8.11 19.27
N ASP A 95 -8.14 -7.59 19.77
CA ASP A 95 -8.12 -6.37 20.57
C ASP A 95 -8.38 -5.13 19.72
N PHE A 96 -7.85 -5.07 18.51
CA PHE A 96 -8.18 -4.02 17.53
C PHE A 96 -9.69 -3.95 17.29
N ARG A 97 -10.35 -5.10 17.08
CA ARG A 97 -11.80 -5.16 16.82
C ARG A 97 -12.67 -4.74 17.99
N LYS A 98 -12.14 -4.66 19.22
CA LYS A 98 -12.88 -4.14 20.38
C LYS A 98 -13.01 -2.62 20.32
N ASP A 99 -11.94 -1.95 19.88
CA ASP A 99 -11.84 -0.49 19.89
C ASP A 99 -11.19 0.05 18.59
N PRO A 100 -11.76 -0.23 17.40
CA PRO A 100 -11.11 0.10 16.13
C PRO A 100 -10.87 1.60 15.97
N ASP A 101 -11.83 2.46 16.35
CA ASP A 101 -11.69 3.92 16.24
C ASP A 101 -10.49 4.46 17.07
N LYS A 102 -10.22 3.86 18.23
CA LYS A 102 -9.07 4.26 19.08
C LYS A 102 -7.75 4.03 18.35
N TYR A 103 -7.56 2.83 17.82
CA TYR A 103 -6.31 2.46 17.15
C TYR A 103 -6.16 3.15 15.79
N LEU A 104 -7.27 3.33 15.05
CA LEU A 104 -7.25 4.11 13.81
C LEU A 104 -6.78 5.53 14.04
N LYS A 105 -7.26 6.19 15.10
CA LYS A 105 -6.81 7.52 15.47
C LYS A 105 -5.30 7.57 15.73
N GLN A 106 -4.74 6.58 16.42
CA GLN A 106 -3.28 6.49 16.65
C GLN A 106 -2.49 6.37 15.35
N ILE A 107 -3.00 5.60 14.37
CA ILE A 107 -2.38 5.48 13.05
C ILE A 107 -2.43 6.83 12.31
N ASP A 108 -3.57 7.52 12.34
CA ASP A 108 -3.74 8.84 11.72
C ASP A 108 -2.84 9.91 12.35
N GLU A 109 -2.71 9.91 13.68
CA GLU A 109 -1.80 10.80 14.41
C GLU A 109 -0.33 10.55 14.02
N ALA A 110 0.06 9.28 13.90
CA ALA A 110 1.40 8.92 13.42
C ALA A 110 1.63 9.31 11.96
N ALA A 111 0.62 9.15 11.09
CA ALA A 111 0.68 9.59 9.70
C ALA A 111 0.85 11.11 9.61
N ALA A 112 0.08 11.86 10.37
CA ALA A 112 0.18 13.32 10.43
C ALA A 112 1.57 13.77 10.91
N ALA A 113 2.10 13.14 11.97
CA ALA A 113 3.44 13.44 12.48
C ALA A 113 4.56 13.12 11.45
N LYS A 114 4.46 11.98 10.76
CA LYS A 114 5.41 11.59 9.72
C LYS A 114 5.32 12.51 8.49
N ALA A 115 4.13 12.93 8.10
CA ALA A 115 3.92 13.87 6.99
C ALA A 115 4.52 15.26 7.28
N GLN A 116 4.39 15.74 8.53
CA GLN A 116 5.02 17.00 8.97
C GLN A 116 6.55 16.91 8.96
N SER A 117 7.10 15.73 9.25
CA SER A 117 8.55 15.49 9.22
C SER A 117 9.07 15.33 7.78
N ALA A 118 8.27 14.77 6.86
CA ALA A 118 8.64 14.60 5.46
C ALA A 118 8.56 15.90 4.62
N GLY A 119 7.81 16.92 5.09
CA GLY A 119 7.75 18.25 4.47
C GLY A 119 8.92 19.18 4.80
N GLY A 120 9.95 18.70 5.52
CA GLY A 120 11.08 19.50 6.02
C GLY A 120 12.47 18.91 5.73
N HIS A 121 12.63 18.09 4.68
CA HIS A 121 13.95 17.61 4.26
C HIS A 121 14.40 18.30 2.96
N ASP A 122 14.47 19.64 3.00
CA ASP A 122 15.13 20.46 1.98
C ASP A 122 16.14 21.39 2.68
N ALA A 123 17.06 20.78 3.45
CA ALA A 123 18.34 21.35 3.88
C ALA A 123 19.03 20.34 4.77
N HIS A 124 20.00 19.61 4.24
CA HIS A 124 21.30 19.38 4.88
C HIS A 124 22.19 18.63 3.89
N HIS A 125 22.76 19.41 2.97
CA HIS A 125 24.00 19.07 2.29
C HIS A 125 25.15 19.36 3.27
N HIS A 126 25.91 18.34 3.67
CA HIS A 126 27.26 18.48 4.23
C HIS A 126 28.19 17.51 3.54
#